data_AF-A0A975P3U8-F1
#
_entry.id   AF-A0A975P3U8-F1
#
_cell.length_a   1.000
_cell.length_b   1.000
_cell.length_c   1.000
_cell.angle_alpha   90.00
_cell.angle_beta   90.00
_cell.angle_gamma   90.00
#
_symmetry.space_group_name_H-M   'P 1'
#
loop_
_entity.id
_entity.type
_entity.pdbx_description
1 polymer ?
#
loop_
_entity_poly.entity_id
_entity_poly.type
_entity_poly.pdbx_seq_one_letter_code
_entity_poly.pdbx_strand_id
1 'polypeptide(L)'
;MNRITQLRALSGLAALMRDQSLEALRRADQRCQETRDLIAGLAAPPAEDIAPLIQAQAEIAYTRWADQRRAELNLCLARQMAEWVQCQDAARITFGKAEVLRRLGLQKTL
;
A
#
# COMPACT_ATOMS: atom_id res chain seq x y z
N MET A 1 -14.66 29.18 26.14
CA MET A 1 -15.06 28.13 25.18
C MET A 1 -15.50 26.90 25.98
N ASN A 2 -16.71 26.36 25.75
CA ASN A 2 -17.25 25.25 26.54
C ASN A 2 -16.49 23.94 26.24
N ARG A 3 -16.18 23.15 27.28
CA ARG A 3 -15.46 21.87 27.20
C ARG A 3 -16.14 20.86 26.27
N ILE A 4 -17.46 20.94 26.12
CA ILE A 4 -18.24 20.12 25.17
C ILE A 4 -17.92 20.51 23.72
N THR A 5 -17.88 21.81 23.42
CA THR A 5 -17.52 22.32 22.08
C THR A 5 -16.09 21.94 21.69
N GLN A 6 -15.16 21.99 22.66
CA GLN A 6 -13.78 21.54 22.44
C GLN A 6 -13.69 20.04 22.14
N LEU A 7 -14.42 19.20 22.89
CA LEU A 7 -14.44 17.75 22.64
C LEU A 7 -15.04 17.42 21.27
N ARG A 8 -16.09 18.13 20.84
CA ARG A 8 -16.68 17.96 19.51
C ARG A 8 -15.69 18.35 18.42
N ALA A 9 -14.99 19.48 18.57
CA ALA A 9 -13.96 19.91 17.62
C ALA A 9 -12.80 18.91 17.52
N LEU A 10 -12.30 18.41 18.66
CA LEU A 10 -11.26 17.39 18.70
C LEU A 10 -11.71 16.07 18.07
N SER A 11 -12.95 15.64 18.33
CA SER A 11 -13.52 14.43 17.71
C SER A 11 -13.63 14.60 16.19
N GLY A 12 -14.03 15.77 15.70
CA GLY A 12 -14.09 16.06 14.27
C GLY A 12 -12.71 16.01 13.61
N LEU A 13 -11.73 16.64 14.23
CA LEU A 13 -10.35 16.62 13.72
C LEU A 13 -9.75 15.21 13.72
N ALA A 14 -9.99 14.43 14.79
CA ALA A 14 -9.50 13.06 14.86
C ALA A 14 -10.15 12.14 13.80
N ALA A 15 -11.43 12.36 13.47
CA ALA A 15 -12.09 11.65 12.37
C ALA A 15 -11.42 11.95 11.02
N LEU A 16 -11.13 13.23 10.73
CA LEU A 16 -10.41 13.62 9.51
C LEU A 16 -9.01 13.00 9.44
N MET A 17 -8.26 13.02 10.54
CA MET A 17 -6.93 12.40 10.60
C MET A 17 -6.98 10.88 10.37
N ARG A 18 -7.99 10.20 10.93
CA ARG A 18 -8.23 8.78 10.70
C ARG A 18 -8.47 8.53 9.21
N ASP A 19 -9.39 9.27 8.60
CA ASP A 19 -9.77 9.07 7.20
C ASP A 19 -8.57 9.32 6.26
N GLN A 20 -7.78 10.36 6.54
CA GLN A 20 -6.53 10.62 5.82
C GLN A 20 -5.53 9.46 5.93
N SER A 21 -5.33 8.93 7.14
CA SER A 21 -4.38 7.83 7.35
C SER A 21 -4.83 6.51 6.71
N LEU A 22 -6.14 6.25 6.65
CA LEU A 22 -6.70 5.09 5.96
C LEU A 22 -6.52 5.21 4.45
N GLU A 23 -6.72 6.40 3.89
CA GLU A 23 -6.47 6.64 2.47
C GLU A 23 -4.98 6.51 2.12
N ALA A 24 -4.08 6.99 2.99
CA ALA A 24 -2.64 6.79 2.82
C ALA A 24 -2.26 5.30 2.82
N LEU A 25 -2.82 4.52 3.75
CA LEU A 25 -2.64 3.06 3.79
C LEU A 25 -3.15 2.39 2.50
N ARG A 26 -4.35 2.76 2.03
CA ARG A 26 -4.92 2.23 0.78
C ARG A 26 -4.01 2.50 -0.42
N ARG A 27 -3.45 3.71 -0.53
CA ARG A 27 -2.52 4.07 -1.60
C ARG A 27 -1.19 3.31 -1.50
N ALA A 28 -0.67 3.08 -0.30
CA ALA A 28 0.53 2.28 -0.10
C ALA A 28 0.30 0.81 -0.51
N ASP A 29 -0.86 0.25 -0.15
CA ASP A 29 -1.24 -1.10 -0.53
C ASP A 29 -1.41 -1.25 -2.05
N GLN A 30 -2.10 -0.29 -2.68
CA GLN A 30 -2.28 -0.27 -4.13
C GLN A 30 -0.94 -0.24 -4.88
N ARG A 31 0.02 0.58 -4.45
CA ARG A 31 1.37 0.63 -5.07
C ARG A 31 2.13 -0.70 -4.94
N CYS A 32 2.00 -1.37 -3.80
CA CYS A 32 2.55 -2.70 -3.61
C CYS A 32 1.90 -3.70 -4.58
N GLN A 33 0.59 -3.62 -4.75
CA GLN A 33 -0.15 -4.51 -5.65
C GLN A 33 0.25 -4.29 -7.11
N GLU A 34 0.28 -3.03 -7.58
CA GLU A 34 0.73 -2.69 -8.93
C GLU A 34 2.12 -3.26 -9.23
N THR A 35 3.03 -3.19 -8.25
CA THR A 35 4.39 -3.74 -8.41
C THR A 35 4.40 -5.27 -8.46
N ARG A 36 3.56 -5.94 -7.67
CA ARG A 36 3.38 -7.41 -7.75
C ARG A 36 2.82 -7.83 -9.11
N ASP A 37 1.86 -7.08 -9.63
CA ASP A 37 1.27 -7.34 -10.95
C ASP A 37 2.32 -7.21 -12.07
N LEU A 38 3.19 -6.20 -11.97
CA LEU A 38 4.33 -6.06 -12.90
C LEU A 38 5.30 -7.25 -12.83
N ILE A 39 5.62 -7.74 -11.61
CA ILE A 39 6.47 -8.93 -11.43
C ILE A 39 5.81 -10.16 -12.05
N ALA A 40 4.51 -10.35 -11.81
CA ALA A 40 3.74 -11.44 -12.38
C ALA A 40 3.71 -11.38 -13.92
N GLY A 41 3.62 -10.17 -14.49
CA GLY A 41 3.66 -9.93 -15.94
C GLY A 41 4.99 -10.31 -16.61
N LEU A 42 6.07 -10.53 -15.84
CA LEU A 42 7.34 -11.04 -16.37
C LEU A 42 7.35 -12.56 -16.56
N ALA A 43 6.26 -13.27 -16.24
CA ALA A 43 6.10 -14.68 -16.56
C ALA A 43 5.51 -14.84 -17.98
N ALA A 44 6.25 -14.42 -19.00
CA ALA A 44 5.81 -14.54 -20.39
C ALA A 44 5.99 -15.97 -20.91
N PRO A 45 5.04 -16.48 -21.72
CA PRO A 45 5.22 -17.73 -22.45
C PRO A 45 6.29 -17.56 -23.55
N PRO A 46 6.96 -18.66 -23.94
CA PRO A 46 7.90 -18.64 -25.05
C PRO A 46 7.20 -18.27 -26.37
N ALA A 47 7.95 -17.66 -27.29
CA ALA A 47 7.42 -17.33 -28.61
C ALA A 47 7.17 -18.60 -29.43
N GLU A 48 6.02 -18.66 -30.08
CA GLU A 48 5.62 -19.75 -30.98
C GLU A 48 5.97 -19.39 -32.44
N ASP A 49 5.89 -20.37 -33.34
CA ASP A 49 6.06 -20.20 -34.80
C ASP A 49 7.40 -19.64 -35.28
N ILE A 50 8.48 -19.86 -34.52
CA ILE A 50 9.86 -19.50 -34.90
C ILE A 50 10.78 -20.71 -34.90
N ALA A 51 11.89 -20.60 -35.64
CA ALA A 51 12.87 -21.68 -35.71
C ALA A 51 13.42 -22.02 -34.31
N PRO A 52 13.59 -23.31 -33.93
CA PRO A 52 13.94 -23.70 -32.56
C PRO A 52 15.22 -23.05 -32.02
N LEU A 53 16.23 -22.87 -32.86
CA LEU A 53 17.47 -22.19 -32.46
C LEU A 53 17.23 -20.72 -32.10
N ILE A 54 16.37 -20.03 -32.86
CA ILE A 54 16.01 -18.63 -32.62
C ILE A 54 15.17 -18.52 -31.35
N GLN A 55 14.26 -19.47 -31.13
CA GLN A 55 13.45 -19.57 -29.92
C GLN A 55 14.33 -19.69 -28.67
N ALA A 56 15.27 -20.65 -28.66
CA ALA A 56 16.18 -20.85 -27.54
C ALA A 56 17.04 -19.60 -27.25
N GLN A 57 17.52 -18.90 -28.29
CA GLN A 57 18.27 -17.65 -28.12
C GLN A 57 17.39 -16.53 -27.50
N ALA A 58 16.15 -16.40 -27.99
CA ALA A 58 15.20 -15.42 -27.47
C ALA A 58 14.83 -15.71 -26.01
N GLU A 59 14.59 -16.98 -25.67
CA GLU A 59 14.30 -17.41 -24.29
C GLU A 59 15.44 -17.08 -23.34
N ILE A 60 16.70 -17.36 -23.72
CA ILE A 60 17.87 -17.03 -22.89
C ILE A 60 18.00 -15.52 -22.70
N ALA A 61 17.86 -14.74 -23.78
CA ALA A 61 17.95 -13.29 -23.72
C ALA A 61 16.83 -12.69 -22.85
N TYR A 62 15.59 -13.15 -23.05
CA TYR A 62 14.43 -12.74 -22.27
C TYR A 62 14.60 -13.10 -20.80
N THR A 63 15.02 -14.32 -20.49
CA THR A 63 15.20 -14.78 -19.10
C THR A 63 16.18 -13.88 -18.35
N ARG A 64 17.35 -13.59 -18.95
CA ARG A 64 18.34 -12.70 -18.33
C ARG A 64 17.79 -11.30 -18.07
N TRP A 65 17.10 -10.73 -19.06
CA TRP A 65 16.46 -9.43 -18.92
C TRP A 65 15.37 -9.44 -17.84
N ALA A 66 14.52 -10.46 -17.84
CA ALA A 66 13.42 -10.61 -16.90
C ALA A 66 13.93 -10.79 -15.47
N ASP A 67 15.01 -11.55 -15.25
CA ASP A 67 15.61 -11.73 -13.93
C ASP A 67 16.17 -10.43 -13.37
N GLN A 68 16.89 -9.65 -14.19
CA GLN A 68 17.33 -8.33 -13.79
C GLN A 68 16.15 -7.42 -13.45
N ARG A 69 15.09 -7.45 -14.27
CA ARG A 69 13.90 -6.64 -14.05
C ARG A 69 13.14 -7.04 -12.79
N ARG A 70 13.03 -8.34 -12.49
CA ARG A 70 12.46 -8.86 -11.23
C ARG A 70 13.27 -8.38 -10.03
N ALA A 71 14.60 -8.39 -10.11
CA ALA A 71 15.45 -7.91 -9.01
C ALA A 71 15.20 -6.43 -8.70
N GLU A 72 15.10 -5.58 -9.73
CA GLU A 72 14.78 -4.16 -9.59
C GLU A 72 13.39 -3.94 -8.97
N LEU A 73 12.37 -4.65 -9.48
CA LEU A 73 11.00 -4.55 -8.97
C LEU A 73 10.88 -5.07 -7.54
N ASN A 74 11.58 -6.15 -7.18
CA ASN A 74 11.61 -6.68 -5.82
C ASN A 74 12.22 -5.68 -4.82
N LEU A 75 13.28 -4.97 -5.21
CA LEU A 75 13.85 -3.91 -4.39
C LEU A 75 12.86 -2.76 -4.20
N CYS A 76 12.15 -2.38 -5.26
CA CYS A 76 11.09 -1.37 -5.19
C CYS A 76 9.97 -1.81 -4.24
N LEU A 77 9.47 -3.04 -4.40
CA LEU A 77 8.44 -3.63 -3.56
C LEU A 77 8.85 -3.67 -2.09
N ALA A 78 10.10 -4.02 -1.78
CA ALA A 78 10.61 -4.02 -0.41
C ALA A 78 10.51 -2.63 0.25
N ARG A 79 10.83 -1.55 -0.50
CA ARG A 79 10.68 -0.17 -0.01
C ARG A 79 9.22 0.21 0.19
N GLN A 80 8.35 -0.16 -0.76
CA GLN A 80 6.92 0.08 -0.66
C GLN A 80 6.28 -0.66 0.53
N MET A 81 6.72 -1.89 0.80
CA MET A 81 6.28 -2.65 1.97
C MET A 81 6.67 -1.99 3.28
N ALA A 82 7.88 -1.42 3.37
CA ALA A 82 8.30 -0.65 4.53
C ALA A 82 7.39 0.59 4.75
N GLU A 83 7.06 1.30 3.67
CA GLU A 83 6.11 2.42 3.72
C GLU A 83 4.70 1.97 4.12
N TRP A 84 4.22 0.85 3.59
CA TRP A 84 2.93 0.26 3.95
C TRP A 84 2.84 -0.04 5.45
N VAL A 85 3.89 -0.61 6.05
CA VAL A 85 3.96 -0.85 7.51
C VAL A 85 3.85 0.47 8.29
N GLN A 86 4.56 1.52 7.85
CA GLN A 86 4.47 2.84 8.48
C GLN A 86 3.06 3.43 8.38
N CYS A 87 2.42 3.31 7.22
CA CYS A 87 1.03 3.76 7.03
C CYS A 87 0.05 2.95 7.89
N GLN A 88 0.27 1.64 8.03
CA GLN A 88 -0.55 0.76 8.87
C GLN A 88 -0.48 1.18 10.34
N ASP A 89 0.73 1.45 10.85
CA ASP A 89 0.92 1.94 12.21
C ASP A 89 0.27 3.32 12.43
N ALA A 90 0.43 4.24 11.48
CA ALA A 90 -0.20 5.54 11.54
C ALA A 90 -1.74 5.43 11.59
N ALA A 91 -2.33 4.61 10.72
CA ALA A 91 -3.76 4.36 10.66
C ALA A 91 -4.29 3.73 11.96
N ARG A 92 -3.54 2.80 12.56
CA ARG A 92 -3.89 2.20 13.85
C ARG A 92 -3.94 3.24 14.96
N ILE A 93 -2.96 4.14 15.03
CA ILE A 93 -2.87 5.19 16.05
C ILE A 93 -4.01 6.21 15.90
N THR A 94 -4.23 6.73 14.70
CA THR A 94 -5.28 7.73 14.43
C THR A 94 -6.67 7.14 14.66
N PHE A 95 -6.89 5.88 14.28
CA PHE A 95 -8.12 5.15 14.58
C PHE A 95 -8.36 5.07 16.09
N GLY A 96 -7.36 4.64 16.87
CA GLY A 96 -7.47 4.58 18.33
C GLY A 96 -7.80 5.92 18.96
N LYS A 97 -7.12 7.00 18.53
CA LYS A 97 -7.39 8.37 19.01
C LYS A 97 -8.82 8.82 18.69
N ALA A 98 -9.28 8.59 17.46
CA ALA A 98 -10.64 8.93 17.04
C ALA A 98 -11.69 8.17 17.86
N GLU A 99 -11.46 6.88 18.11
CA GLU A 99 -12.39 6.05 18.88
C GLU A 99 -12.47 6.47 20.36
N VAL A 100 -11.34 6.80 20.98
CA VAL A 100 -11.31 7.32 22.36
C VAL A 100 -12.09 8.63 22.46
N LEU A 101 -11.85 9.59 21.56
CA LEU A 101 -12.55 10.88 21.56
C LEU A 101 -14.05 10.72 21.31
N ARG A 102 -14.44 9.82 20.41
CA ARG A 102 -15.85 9.48 20.16
C ARG A 102 -16.52 8.95 21.43
N ARG A 103 -15.88 8.03 22.16
CA ARG A 103 -16.42 7.48 23.42
C ARG A 103 -16.53 8.53 24.52
N LEU A 104 -15.52 9.37 24.70
CA LEU A 104 -15.53 10.47 25.68
C LEU A 104 -16.61 11.51 25.36
N GLY A 105 -16.86 11.77 24.07
CA GLY A 105 -17.95 12.63 23.63
C GLY A 105 -19.32 12.05 23.99
N LEU A 106 -19.53 10.75 23.76
CA LEU A 106 -20.79 10.06 24.06
C LEU A 106 -21.10 10.01 25.57
N GLN A 107 -20.11 9.68 26.41
CA GLN A 107 -20.27 9.60 27.88
C GLN A 107 -20.66 10.93 28.54
N LYS A 108 -20.41 12.08 27.90
CA LYS A 108 -20.74 13.40 28.44
C LYS A 108 -22.12 13.92 28.05
N THR A 109 -22.81 13.21 27.18
CA THR A 109 -24.16 13.54 26.71
C THR A 109 -25.26 12.81 27.49
N LEU A 110 -24.86 11.84 28.34
CA LEU A 110 -25.67 11.16 29.35
C LEU A 110 -25.47 11.84 30.71
#